data_AF-A0A1B2EEU2-F1
#
_entry.id   AF-A0A1B2EEU2-F1
#
_cell.length_a   1.000
_cell.length_b   1.000
_cell.length_c   1.000
_cell.angle_alpha   90.00
_cell.angle_beta   90.00
_cell.angle_gamma   90.00
#
_symmetry.space_group_name_H-M   'P 1'
#
loop_
_entity.id
_entity.type
_entity.pdbx_description
1 polymer ?
#
loop_
_entity_poly.entity_id
_entity_poly.type
_entity_poly.pdbx_seq_one_letter_code
_entity_poly.pdbx_strand_id
1 'polypeptide(L)' 'MYTFRKTSAKSVMFVVDYDDARRAYLWIDNPEKASNTRAVETMARAQQEQGTLPEGTITSIKRVR' A
#
# COMPACT_ATOMS: atom_id res chain seq x y z
N MET A 1 26.55 -8.30 20.40
CA MET A 1 25.44 -7.45 20.88
C MET A 1 24.62 -7.04 19.65
N TYR A 2 23.49 -7.70 19.40
CA TYR A 2 22.62 -7.35 18.26
C TYR A 2 21.79 -6.12 18.62
N THR A 3 22.11 -4.98 18.02
CA THR A 3 21.31 -3.77 18.13
C THR A 3 20.05 -3.94 17.29
N PHE A 4 18.97 -4.43 17.90
CA PHE A 4 17.64 -4.38 17.31
C PHE A 4 17.21 -2.90 17.23
N ARG A 5 17.53 -2.24 16.12
CA ARG A 5 16.92 -0.95 15.77
C ARG A 5 15.43 -1.19 15.60
N LYS A 6 14.64 -0.88 16.64
CA LYS A 6 13.19 -0.75 16.53
C LYS A 6 12.90 0.53 15.75
N THR A 7 13.11 0.49 14.43
CA THR A 7 12.60 1.53 13.55
C THR A 7 11.09 1.53 13.77
N SER A 8 10.53 2.62 14.28
CA SER A 8 9.08 2.71 14.43
C SER A 8 8.48 2.57 13.04
N ALA A 9 7.98 1.40 12.71
CA ALA A 9 7.27 1.15 11.48
C ALA A 9 5.96 1.92 11.58
N LYS A 10 5.98 3.22 11.21
CA LYS A 10 4.77 3.98 10.92
C LYS A 10 4.25 3.54 9.55
N SER A 11 4.04 2.22 9.41
CA SER A 11 3.49 1.64 8.21
C SER A 11 2.03 2.05 8.14
N VAL A 12 1.66 2.68 7.04
CA VAL A 12 0.30 3.09 6.78
C VAL A 12 -0.34 2.03 5.92
N MET A 13 -1.51 1.56 6.35
CA MET A 13 -2.29 0.58 5.63
C MET A 13 -3.30 1.28 4.71
N PHE A 14 -3.47 0.74 3.51
CA PHE A 14 -4.42 1.18 2.51
C PHE A 14 -5.28 0.00 2.09
N VAL A 15 -6.55 0.28 1.80
CA VAL A 15 -7.44 -0.64 1.10
C VAL A 15 -7.49 -0.22 -0.36
N VAL A 16 -7.35 -1.21 -1.24
CA VAL A 16 -7.44 -1.09 -2.70
C VAL A 16 -8.74 -1.78 -3.10
N ASP A 17 -9.71 -1.00 -3.56
CA ASP A 17 -10.98 -1.49 -4.10
C ASP A 17 -10.81 -1.73 -5.62
N TYR A 18 -11.30 -2.88 -6.11
CA TYR A 18 -11.33 -3.24 -7.53
C TYR A 18 -12.74 -3.10 -8.12
N ASP A 19 -12.87 -3.17 -9.44
CA ASP A 19 -14.16 -3.08 -10.15
C ASP A 19 -15.07 -4.29 -9.92
N ASP A 20 -14.47 -5.47 -9.75
CA ASP A 20 -15.13 -6.75 -9.50
C ASP A 20 -15.49 -7.01 -8.03
N ALA A 21 -15.58 -5.93 -7.24
CA ALA A 21 -15.85 -5.92 -5.80
C ALA A 21 -14.79 -6.61 -4.92
N ARG A 22 -13.65 -7.06 -5.49
CA ARG A 22 -12.52 -7.52 -4.68
C ARG A 22 -11.86 -6.35 -3.96
N ARG A 23 -11.25 -6.67 -2.83
CA ARG A 23 -10.44 -5.74 -2.04
C ARG A 23 -9.09 -6.36 -1.75
N ALA A 24 -8.05 -5.56 -1.87
CA ALA A 24 -6.72 -5.92 -1.42
C ALA A 24 -6.19 -4.88 -0.43
N TYR A 25 -5.14 -5.25 0.29
CA TYR A 25 -4.52 -4.38 1.28
C TYR A 25 -3.07 -4.11 0.90
N LEU A 26 -2.68 -2.85 1.06
CA LEU A 26 -1.36 -2.33 0.74
C LEU A 26 -0.76 -1.71 2.01
N TRP A 27 0.44 -2.14 2.40
CA TRP A 27 1.21 -1.51 3.47
C TRP A 27 2.32 -0.66 2.88
N ILE A 28 2.42 0.58 3.36
CA ILE A 28 3.48 1.52 2.99
C ILE A 28 4.23 1.94 4.24
N ASP A 29 5.48 1.49 4.35
CA ASP A 29 6.33 1.75 5.53
C ASP A 29 6.82 3.20 5.63
N ASN A 30 6.80 3.94 4.51
CA ASN A 30 7.22 5.33 4.47
C ASN A 30 6.00 6.27 4.60
N PRO A 31 5.82 6.95 5.75
CA PRO A 31 4.67 7.82 5.98
C PRO A 31 4.64 9.05 5.06
N GLU A 32 5.79 9.53 4.58
CA GLU A 32 5.84 10.63 3.61
C GLU A 32 5.27 10.18 2.26
N LYS A 33 5.63 8.97 1.80
CA LYS A 33 5.04 8.38 0.60
C LYS A 33 3.56 8.07 0.78
N ALA A 34 3.16 7.58 1.96
CA ALA A 34 1.77 7.34 2.30
C ALA A 34 0.91 8.61 2.36
N SER A 35 1.52 9.78 2.58
CA SER A 35 0.80 11.06 2.56
C SER A 35 0.52 11.57 1.15
N ASN A 36 1.23 11.05 0.13
CA ASN A 36 1.11 11.47 -1.26
C ASN A 36 0.31 10.46 -2.06
N THR A 37 -0.94 10.79 -2.40
CA THR A 37 -1.86 9.93 -3.16
C THR A 37 -1.24 9.38 -4.45
N ARG A 38 -0.52 10.20 -5.22
CA ARG A 38 0.12 9.76 -6.48
C ARG A 38 1.22 8.73 -6.24
N ALA A 39 1.96 8.88 -5.13
CA ALA A 39 2.98 7.91 -4.74
C ALA A 39 2.31 6.59 -4.33
N VAL A 40 1.21 6.64 -3.58
CA VAL A 40 0.42 5.46 -3.18
C VAL A 40 -0.09 4.71 -4.41
N GLU A 41 -0.69 5.41 -5.38
CA GLU A 41 -1.17 4.81 -6.63
C GLU A 41 -0.04 4.15 -7.43
N THR A 42 1.11 4.81 -7.53
CA THR A 42 2.28 4.27 -8.23
C THR A 42 2.79 2.99 -7.54
N MET A 43 2.79 2.97 -6.20
CA MET A 43 3.20 1.80 -5.42
C MET A 43 2.18 0.66 -5.55
N ALA A 44 0.88 0.95 -5.54
CA ALA A 44 -0.15 -0.05 -5.78
C ALA A 44 0.02 -0.69 -7.16
N ARG A 45 0.25 0.11 -8.21
CA ARG A 45 0.49 -0.40 -9.57
C ARG A 45 1.76 -1.25 -9.64
N ALA A 46 2.86 -0.80 -9.04
CA ALA A 46 4.10 -1.57 -9.00
C ALA A 46 3.93 -2.92 -8.28
N GLN A 47 3.13 -2.97 -7.19
CA GLN A 47 2.85 -4.23 -6.51
C GLN A 47 1.93 -5.15 -7.30
N GLN A 48 1.03 -4.59 -8.11
CA GLN A 48 0.22 -5.37 -9.05
C GLN A 48 1.09 -5.99 -10.16
N GLU A 49 2.03 -5.22 -10.72
CA GLU A 49 3.01 -5.71 -11.71
C GLU A 49 3.94 -6.79 -11.13
N GLN A 50 4.24 -6.71 -9.83
CA GLN A 50 5.00 -7.73 -9.10
C GLN A 50 4.16 -8.95 -8.68
N GLY A 51 2.85 -8.94 -8.92
CA GLY A 51 1.92 -10.00 -8.51
C GLY A 51 1.64 -10.07 -7.00
N THR A 52 2.05 -9.04 -6.25
CA THR A 52 1.77 -8.93 -4.80
C THR A 52 0.35 -8.42 -4.55
N LEU A 53 -0.15 -7.53 -5.42
CA LEU A 53 -1.56 -7.16 -5.46
C LEU A 53 -2.26 -7.90 -6.59
N PRO A 54 -3.54 -8.28 -6.41
CA PRO A 54 -4.32 -8.92 -7.46
C PRO A 54 -4.33 -8.07 -8.74
N GLU A 55 -4.27 -8.76 -9.88
CA GLU A 55 -4.58 -8.14 -11.16
C GLU A 55 -6.05 -7.73 -11.21
N GLY A 56 -6.31 -6.57 -11.83
CA GLY A 56 -7.64 -6.02 -12.02
C GLY A 56 -7.61 -4.49 -12.17
N THR A 57 -8.77 -3.90 -12.42
CA THR A 57 -8.92 -2.44 -12.47
C THR A 57 -9.08 -1.90 -11.06
N ILE A 58 -8.07 -1.19 -10.55
CA ILE A 58 -8.18 -0.47 -9.28
C ILE A 58 -9.17 0.68 -9.46
N THR A 59 -10.25 0.69 -8.68
CA THR A 59 -11.28 1.74 -8.71
C THR A 59 -11.04 2.81 -7.66
N SER A 60 -10.54 2.43 -6.49
CA SER A 60 -10.18 3.40 -5.45
C SER A 60 -9.12 2.87 -4.50
N ILE A 61 -8.33 3.79 -3.94
CA ILE A 61 -7.37 3.49 -2.88
C ILE A 61 -7.67 4.40 -1.70
N LYS A 62 -7.89 3.82 -0.52
CA LYS A 62 -8.25 4.57 0.69
C LYS A 62 -7.31 4.22 1.83
N ARG A 63 -6.86 5.25 2.54
CA ARG A 63 -6.07 5.06 3.76
C ARG A 63 -6.95 4.48 4.87
N VAL A 64 -6.50 3.40 5.48
CA VAL A 64 -7.08 2.86 6.71
C VAL A 64 -6.56 3.72 7.87
N ARG A 65 -7.49 4.24 8.68
CA ARG A 65 -7.25 5.15 9.80
C ARG A 65 -7.68 4.50 11.11
#